data_AF-A0A3M1YHU7-F1
#
_entry.id   AF-A0A3M1YHU7-F1
#
_cell.length_a   1.000
_cell.length_b   1.000
_cell.length_c   1.000
_cell.angle_alpha   90.00
_cell.angle_beta   90.00
_cell.angle_gamma   90.00
#
_symmetry.space_group_name_H-M   'P 1'
#
loop_
_entity.id
_entity.type
_entity.pdbx_description
1 polymer ?
#
loop_
_entity_poly.entity_id
_entity_poly.type
_entity_poly.pdbx_seq_one_letter_code
_entity_poly.pdbx_strand_id
1 'polypeptide(L)'
;NNANIFLFNAGKKPTNPAVLKYIKLGEEQGIDKKYLTSKRSPWYSPENRPPAPIWVSVFNRGRMKFIRNEAGLFNLTTFHCIYIKQDLFAGMDVELLFAYLQTSIAAAIFNDNRREYGGGLKKFEPNDLNQGLILNLALLTRAERKAVKQLYFKYRESVILADEDSTCLNQIEDIFNEIYKSNKTFPLKRKS
;
A
#
# COMPACT_ATOMS: atom_id res chain seq x y z
N ASN A 1 16.23 -13.24 -17.60
CA ASN A 1 16.71 -11.88 -17.93
C ASN A 1 16.27 -10.90 -16.86
N ASN A 2 17.17 -10.55 -15.93
CA ASN A 2 16.96 -9.40 -15.04
C ASN A 2 17.51 -8.16 -15.75
N ALA A 3 16.64 -7.46 -16.48
CA ALA A 3 16.96 -6.12 -16.98
C ALA A 3 16.66 -5.11 -15.88
N ASN A 4 17.56 -4.15 -15.65
CA ASN A 4 17.27 -3.03 -14.77
C ASN A 4 16.14 -2.20 -15.37
N ILE A 5 15.06 -2.01 -14.60
CA ILE A 5 13.93 -1.17 -15.00
C ILE A 5 13.99 0.13 -14.21
N PHE A 6 14.10 1.25 -14.91
CA PHE A 6 14.15 2.58 -14.31
C PHE A 6 12.83 3.32 -14.53
N LEU A 7 12.38 4.03 -13.50
CA LEU A 7 11.25 4.94 -13.61
C LEU A 7 11.74 6.32 -14.05
N PHE A 8 11.19 6.85 -15.12
CA PHE A 8 11.49 8.21 -15.56
C PHE A 8 10.96 9.24 -14.54
N ASN A 9 11.85 10.09 -14.03
CA ASN A 9 11.51 11.20 -13.14
C ASN A 9 12.32 12.45 -13.52
N ALA A 10 11.68 13.39 -14.21
CA ALA A 10 12.30 14.65 -14.62
C ALA A 10 12.31 15.74 -13.54
N GLY A 11 11.60 15.53 -12.43
CA GLY A 11 11.27 16.61 -11.50
C GLY A 11 10.41 17.71 -12.16
N LYS A 12 10.23 18.84 -11.46
CA LYS A 12 9.41 19.97 -11.95
C LYS A 12 10.16 20.92 -12.87
N LYS A 13 11.49 20.95 -12.79
CA LYS A 13 12.38 21.87 -13.53
C LYS A 13 13.64 21.12 -13.96
N PRO A 14 13.54 20.21 -14.95
CA PRO A 14 14.69 19.47 -15.44
C PRO A 14 15.70 20.40 -16.11
N THR A 15 16.98 20.20 -15.86
CA THR A 15 18.09 20.92 -16.52
C THR A 15 18.92 20.03 -17.43
N ASN A 16 18.77 18.71 -17.33
CA ASN A 16 19.54 17.75 -18.13
C ASN A 16 19.10 17.78 -19.61
N PRO A 17 20.01 18.00 -20.58
CA PRO A 17 19.66 18.09 -22.00
C PRO A 17 18.98 16.84 -22.57
N ALA A 18 19.36 15.64 -22.12
CA ALA A 18 18.75 14.40 -22.57
C ALA A 18 17.31 14.27 -22.08
N VAL A 19 17.04 14.72 -20.84
CA VAL A 19 15.68 14.78 -20.27
C VAL A 19 14.82 15.77 -21.04
N LEU A 20 15.34 16.97 -21.34
CA LEU A 20 14.64 17.97 -22.13
C LEU A 20 14.32 17.48 -23.55
N LYS A 21 15.27 16.79 -24.19
CA LYS A 21 15.05 16.17 -25.50
C LYS A 21 13.95 15.10 -25.46
N TYR A 22 13.91 14.28 -24.40
CA TYR A 22 12.88 13.27 -24.23
C TYR A 22 11.49 13.87 -24.00
N ILE A 23 11.42 14.96 -23.22
CA ILE A 23 10.17 15.72 -23.03
C ILE A 23 9.70 16.29 -24.37
N LYS A 24 10.58 16.96 -25.12
CA LYS A 24 10.25 17.52 -26.44
C LYS A 24 9.76 16.45 -27.42
N LEU A 25 10.39 15.27 -27.43
CA LEU A 25 9.93 14.14 -28.23
C LEU A 25 8.48 13.74 -27.87
N GLY A 26 8.13 13.77 -26.59
CA GLY A 26 6.76 13.53 -26.14
C GLY A 26 5.77 14.59 -26.63
N GLU A 27 6.17 15.86 -26.68
CA GLU A 27 5.37 16.96 -27.22
C GLU A 27 5.16 16.84 -28.73
N GLU A 28 6.21 16.50 -29.48
CA GLU A 28 6.16 16.22 -30.92
C GLU A 28 5.22 15.06 -31.25
N GLN A 29 5.13 14.06 -30.36
CA GLN A 29 4.23 12.91 -30.47
C GLN A 29 2.82 13.18 -29.91
N GLY A 30 2.54 14.38 -29.39
CA GLY A 30 1.26 14.72 -28.78
C GLY A 30 0.94 13.99 -27.48
N ILE A 31 1.96 13.46 -26.79
CA ILE A 31 1.81 12.80 -25.49
C ILE A 31 1.32 13.79 -24.44
N ASP A 32 1.81 15.03 -24.48
CA ASP A 32 1.38 16.16 -23.63
C ASP A 32 -0.13 16.44 -23.72
N LYS A 33 -0.76 16.14 -24.87
CA LYS A 33 -2.17 16.40 -25.14
C LYS A 33 -3.11 15.25 -24.73
N LYS A 34 -2.58 14.08 -24.36
CA LYS A 34 -3.41 12.95 -23.91
C LYS A 34 -4.17 13.32 -22.62
N TYR A 35 -5.30 12.66 -22.39
CA TYR A 35 -6.25 13.03 -21.32
C TYR A 35 -5.63 13.20 -19.92
N LEU A 36 -4.69 12.32 -19.51
CA LEU A 36 -4.07 12.40 -18.18
C LEU A 36 -2.94 13.42 -18.11
N THR A 37 -2.12 13.51 -19.16
CA THR A 37 -0.95 14.38 -19.24
C THR A 37 -1.36 15.84 -19.44
N SER A 38 -2.41 16.11 -20.22
CA SER A 38 -2.93 17.46 -20.45
C SER A 38 -3.52 18.12 -19.20
N LYS A 39 -3.83 17.32 -18.18
CA LYS A 39 -4.33 17.78 -16.87
C LYS A 39 -3.23 18.00 -15.84
N ARG A 40 -1.97 17.72 -16.17
CA ARG A 40 -0.83 17.89 -15.26
C ARG A 40 -0.09 19.17 -15.58
N SER A 41 0.50 19.79 -14.56
CA SER A 41 1.37 20.95 -14.71
C SER A 41 2.65 20.76 -13.89
N PRO A 42 3.82 20.58 -14.54
CA PRO A 42 4.00 20.37 -15.99
C PRO A 42 3.48 18.97 -16.42
N TRP A 43 3.16 18.79 -17.71
CA TRP A 43 2.47 17.60 -18.24
C TRP A 43 3.23 16.28 -17.98
N TYR A 44 4.56 16.35 -17.94
CA TYR A 44 5.48 15.24 -17.73
C TYR A 44 5.77 14.93 -16.26
N SER A 45 5.38 15.79 -15.32
CA SER A 45 5.66 15.56 -13.90
C SER A 45 4.68 14.53 -13.34
N PRO A 46 5.17 13.48 -12.65
CA PRO A 46 4.29 12.61 -11.87
C PRO A 46 3.70 13.38 -10.68
N GLU A 47 2.69 12.78 -10.04
CA GLU A 47 2.15 13.30 -8.77
C GLU A 47 3.27 13.43 -7.73
N ASN A 48 3.31 14.59 -7.06
CA ASN A 48 4.29 14.86 -6.02
C ASN A 48 3.85 14.23 -4.70
N ARG A 49 4.14 12.94 -4.53
CA ARG A 49 3.91 12.20 -3.29
C ARG A 49 5.17 11.42 -2.91
N PRO A 50 5.52 11.33 -1.61
CA PRO A 50 6.64 10.50 -1.21
C PRO A 50 6.37 9.02 -1.50
N PRO A 51 7.40 8.17 -1.63
CA PRO A 51 7.24 6.72 -1.63
C PRO A 51 6.37 6.23 -0.46
N ALA A 52 5.29 5.51 -0.77
CA ALA A 52 4.41 4.97 0.28
C ALA A 52 5.06 3.74 0.92
N PRO A 53 5.00 3.59 2.26
CA PRO A 53 5.60 2.46 2.97
C PRO A 53 4.87 1.13 2.70
N ILE A 54 3.59 1.19 2.36
CA ILE A 54 2.76 0.03 2.03
C ILE A 54 2.00 0.33 0.73
N TRP A 55 1.96 -0.65 -0.17
CA TRP A 55 1.15 -0.63 -1.36
C TRP A 55 0.04 -1.67 -1.28
N VAL A 56 -1.05 -1.41 -2.00
CA VAL A 56 -2.14 -2.36 -2.19
C VAL A 56 -2.53 -2.44 -3.65
N SER A 57 -2.75 -3.65 -4.16
CA SER A 57 -3.16 -3.87 -5.56
C SER A 57 -4.51 -3.21 -5.85
N VAL A 58 -4.63 -2.48 -6.97
CA VAL A 58 -5.91 -1.88 -7.41
C VAL A 58 -6.92 -2.94 -7.84
N PHE A 59 -6.43 -3.98 -8.53
CA PHE A 59 -7.23 -5.08 -9.07
C PHE A 59 -6.76 -6.41 -8.50
N ASN A 60 -7.71 -7.27 -8.15
CA ASN A 60 -7.45 -8.61 -7.66
C ASN A 60 -8.56 -9.58 -8.10
N ARG A 61 -8.18 -10.80 -8.47
CA ARG A 61 -9.10 -11.93 -8.76
C ARG A 61 -9.14 -12.96 -7.62
N GLY A 62 -8.80 -12.52 -6.40
CA GLY A 62 -8.66 -13.35 -5.21
C GLY A 62 -8.40 -12.47 -3.99
N ARG A 63 -7.47 -12.87 -3.13
CA ARG A 63 -7.04 -12.07 -1.98
C ARG A 63 -6.40 -10.76 -2.43
N MET A 64 -6.70 -9.70 -1.69
CA MET A 64 -6.03 -8.42 -1.84
C MET A 64 -4.54 -8.55 -1.51
N LYS A 65 -3.68 -8.01 -2.36
CA LYS A 65 -2.23 -8.09 -2.16
C LYS A 65 -1.72 -6.78 -1.56
N PHE A 66 -1.17 -6.89 -0.34
CA PHE A 66 -0.43 -5.83 0.30
C PHE A 66 1.07 -6.06 0.14
N ILE A 67 1.82 -5.00 -0.13
CA ILE A 67 3.26 -5.06 -0.38
C ILE A 67 3.94 -4.06 0.55
N ARG A 68 4.96 -4.53 1.28
CA ARG A 68 5.83 -3.66 2.07
C ARG A 68 6.88 -3.05 1.16
N ASN A 69 6.91 -1.73 1.08
CA ASN A 69 7.90 -0.99 0.30
C ASN A 69 9.07 -0.58 1.20
N GLU A 70 9.99 -1.53 1.46
CA GLU A 70 11.20 -1.27 2.25
C GLU A 70 12.26 -0.51 1.45
N ALA A 71 12.26 -0.67 0.12
CA ALA A 71 13.19 -0.01 -0.79
C ALA A 71 12.87 1.48 -1.02
N GLY A 72 11.76 2.00 -0.49
CA GLY A 72 11.37 3.40 -0.65
C GLY A 72 11.14 3.79 -2.11
N LEU A 73 10.61 2.87 -2.93
CA LEU A 73 10.39 3.09 -4.35
C LEU A 73 9.06 3.82 -4.62
N PHE A 74 8.94 4.43 -5.79
CA PHE A 74 7.67 4.95 -6.28
C PHE A 74 6.85 3.82 -6.92
N ASN A 75 5.54 3.83 -6.72
CA ASN A 75 4.63 2.89 -7.34
C ASN A 75 4.06 3.43 -8.67
N LEU A 76 3.72 2.50 -9.56
CA LEU A 76 2.89 2.79 -10.72
C LEU A 76 1.39 2.75 -10.37
N THR A 77 0.56 3.12 -11.34
CA THR A 77 -0.91 3.24 -11.19
C THR A 77 -1.63 1.92 -10.88
N THR A 78 -0.93 0.78 -10.92
CA THR A 78 -1.46 -0.54 -10.56
C THR A 78 -1.59 -0.75 -9.05
N PHE A 79 -1.06 0.17 -8.25
CA PHE A 79 -1.12 0.12 -6.80
C PHE A 79 -1.67 1.42 -6.21
N HIS A 80 -2.41 1.29 -5.11
CA HIS A 80 -2.70 2.41 -4.21
C HIS A 80 -1.64 2.52 -3.14
N CYS A 81 -1.45 3.75 -2.66
CA CYS A 81 -0.50 4.10 -1.61
C CYS A 81 -1.19 4.13 -0.24
N ILE A 82 -0.63 3.44 0.75
CA ILE A 82 -1.08 3.51 2.14
C ILE A 82 -0.04 4.27 2.97
N TYR A 83 -0.48 5.34 3.64
CA TYR A 83 0.33 6.14 4.56
C TYR A 83 -0.29 6.13 5.95
N ILE A 84 0.54 6.00 6.97
CA ILE A 84 0.10 6.14 8.36
C ILE A 84 0.15 7.61 8.74
N LYS A 85 -0.96 8.13 9.28
CA LYS A 85 -1.00 9.45 9.90
C LYS A 85 -0.73 9.31 11.39
N GLN A 86 0.42 9.83 11.84
CA GLN A 86 0.86 9.76 13.23
C GLN A 86 -0.18 10.34 14.20
N ASP A 87 -0.90 11.39 13.80
CA ASP A 87 -1.89 12.07 14.67
C ASP A 87 -3.18 11.26 14.91
N LEU A 88 -3.50 10.27 14.06
CA LEU A 88 -4.72 9.47 14.19
C LEU A 88 -4.52 8.16 14.92
N PHE A 89 -3.27 7.69 15.06
CA PHE A 89 -2.99 6.35 15.57
C PHE A 89 -1.76 6.36 16.49
N ALA A 90 -1.94 6.87 17.70
CA ALA A 90 -0.90 6.83 18.73
C ALA A 90 -0.41 5.38 18.93
N GLY A 91 0.89 5.15 18.70
CA GLY A 91 1.53 3.84 18.85
C GLY A 91 1.29 2.84 17.71
N MET A 92 0.68 3.24 16.59
CA MET A 92 0.62 2.43 15.36
C MET A 92 1.80 2.81 14.46
N ASP A 93 2.68 1.85 14.19
CA ASP A 93 3.75 1.98 13.23
C ASP A 93 3.48 1.13 11.97
N VAL A 94 4.32 1.30 10.96
CA VAL A 94 4.17 0.63 9.66
C VAL A 94 4.21 -0.88 9.81
N GLU A 95 5.05 -1.40 10.71
CA GLU A 95 5.23 -2.84 10.89
C GLU A 95 4.02 -3.46 11.57
N LEU A 96 3.46 -2.80 12.59
CA LEU A 96 2.23 -3.25 13.24
C LEU A 96 1.05 -3.25 12.28
N LEU A 97 0.89 -2.18 11.48
CA LEU A 97 -0.16 -2.13 10.47
C LEU A 97 0.04 -3.23 9.42
N PHE A 98 1.26 -3.40 8.91
CA PHE A 98 1.52 -4.37 7.87
C PHE A 98 1.32 -5.81 8.37
N ALA A 99 1.70 -6.12 9.61
CA ALA A 99 1.41 -7.39 10.26
C ALA A 99 -0.09 -7.67 10.34
N TYR A 100 -0.89 -6.68 10.75
CA TYR A 100 -2.35 -6.78 10.72
C TYR A 100 -2.87 -7.05 9.31
N LEU A 101 -2.36 -6.37 8.27
CA LEU A 101 -2.79 -6.57 6.88
C LEU A 101 -2.49 -7.99 6.34
N GLN A 102 -1.61 -8.76 6.99
CA GLN A 102 -1.37 -10.17 6.66
C GLN A 102 -2.41 -11.14 7.26
N THR A 103 -3.29 -10.68 8.15
CA THR A 103 -4.30 -11.53 8.81
C THR A 103 -5.51 -11.84 7.94
N SER A 104 -6.23 -12.90 8.30
CA SER A 104 -7.54 -13.23 7.73
C SER A 104 -8.61 -12.24 8.19
N ILE A 105 -8.51 -11.72 9.42
CA ILE A 105 -9.39 -10.64 9.93
C ILE A 105 -9.31 -9.40 9.04
N ALA A 106 -8.10 -8.92 8.74
CA ALA A 106 -7.94 -7.79 7.83
C ALA A 106 -8.53 -8.12 6.45
N ALA A 107 -8.19 -9.29 5.90
CA ALA A 107 -8.70 -9.71 4.62
C ALA A 107 -10.24 -9.70 4.59
N ALA A 108 -10.92 -10.22 5.62
CA ALA A 108 -12.36 -10.23 5.75
C ALA A 108 -12.95 -8.81 5.84
N ILE A 109 -12.40 -7.95 6.69
CA ILE A 109 -12.90 -6.58 6.83
C ILE A 109 -12.73 -5.80 5.50
N PHE A 110 -11.61 -5.95 4.79
CA PHE A 110 -11.46 -5.33 3.46
C PHE A 110 -12.35 -5.98 2.40
N ASN A 111 -12.65 -7.28 2.53
CA ASN A 111 -13.53 -8.02 1.63
C ASN A 111 -14.94 -7.41 1.57
N ASP A 112 -15.42 -6.93 2.70
CA ASP A 112 -16.77 -6.39 2.87
C ASP A 112 -16.89 -4.92 2.41
N ASN A 113 -15.77 -4.21 2.27
CA ASN A 113 -15.73 -2.78 1.95
C ASN A 113 -15.50 -2.48 0.46
N ARG A 114 -15.87 -3.37 -0.48
CA ARG A 114 -15.43 -3.28 -1.89
C ARG A 114 -16.55 -3.41 -2.93
N ARG A 115 -16.26 -2.93 -4.14
CA ARG A 115 -17.11 -3.11 -5.32
C ARG A 115 -16.71 -4.36 -6.12
N GLU A 116 -17.71 -5.16 -6.47
CA GLU A 116 -17.54 -6.31 -7.36
C GLU A 116 -17.87 -5.92 -8.80
N TYR A 117 -16.94 -6.19 -9.72
CA TYR A 117 -17.16 -6.10 -11.15
C TYR A 117 -17.39 -7.52 -11.68
N GLY A 118 -18.19 -7.64 -12.74
CA GLY A 118 -18.56 -8.94 -13.33
C GLY A 118 -17.35 -9.83 -13.64
N GLY A 119 -17.52 -11.15 -13.46
CA GLY A 119 -16.45 -12.14 -13.71
C GLY A 119 -15.42 -12.27 -12.58
N GLY A 120 -15.78 -11.91 -11.34
CA GLY A 120 -14.91 -12.08 -10.16
C GLY A 120 -13.75 -11.07 -10.08
N LEU A 121 -13.76 -10.05 -10.94
CA LEU A 121 -12.80 -8.95 -10.88
C LEU A 121 -13.21 -7.99 -9.76
N LYS A 122 -12.39 -7.92 -8.72
CA LYS A 122 -12.60 -6.96 -7.63
C LYS A 122 -11.70 -5.76 -7.87
N LYS A 123 -12.28 -4.56 -7.71
CA LYS A 123 -11.57 -3.29 -7.82
C LYS A 123 -11.75 -2.53 -6.52
N PHE A 124 -10.64 -2.10 -5.96
CA PHE A 124 -10.64 -1.14 -4.86
C PHE A 124 -10.31 0.22 -5.41
N GLU A 125 -11.13 1.20 -5.09
CA GLU A 125 -10.82 2.61 -5.30
C GLU A 125 -10.33 3.23 -3.98
N PRO A 126 -9.62 4.37 -4.05
CA PRO A 126 -9.12 5.03 -2.85
C PRO A 126 -10.22 5.34 -1.82
N ASN A 127 -11.45 5.61 -2.27
CA ASN A 127 -12.57 5.88 -1.36
C ASN A 127 -13.04 4.64 -0.60
N ASP A 128 -12.99 3.46 -1.21
CA ASP A 128 -13.32 2.19 -0.57
C ASP A 128 -12.33 1.92 0.59
N LEU A 129 -11.05 2.26 0.39
CA LEU A 129 -10.03 2.20 1.45
C LEU A 129 -10.21 3.28 2.53
N ASN A 130 -10.83 4.44 2.23
CA ASN A 130 -11.07 5.51 3.20
C ASN A 130 -12.37 5.37 4.00
N GLN A 131 -13.28 4.52 3.54
CA GLN A 131 -14.48 4.17 4.27
C GLN A 131 -14.35 2.77 4.88
N GLY A 132 -13.35 2.02 4.39
CA GLY A 132 -12.97 0.72 4.87
C GLY A 132 -12.73 0.73 6.37
N LEU A 133 -13.41 -0.20 7.02
CA LEU A 133 -13.20 -0.50 8.42
C LEU A 133 -11.83 -1.17 8.58
N ILE A 134 -11.20 -0.99 9.73
CA ILE A 134 -10.05 -1.74 10.22
C ILE A 134 -10.24 -2.06 11.68
N LEU A 135 -9.51 -3.06 12.16
CA LEU A 135 -9.42 -3.33 13.58
C LEU A 135 -8.78 -2.14 14.30
N ASN A 136 -9.29 -1.79 15.48
CA ASN A 136 -8.69 -0.75 16.29
C ASN A 136 -7.37 -1.23 16.91
N LEU A 137 -6.26 -1.09 16.19
CA LEU A 137 -4.96 -1.49 16.71
C LEU A 137 -4.53 -0.66 17.93
N ALA A 138 -5.22 0.46 18.24
CA ALA A 138 -4.97 1.23 19.45
C ALA A 138 -5.31 0.45 20.74
N LEU A 139 -6.13 -0.59 20.65
CA LEU A 139 -6.53 -1.42 21.79
C LEU A 139 -5.43 -2.39 22.24
N LEU A 140 -4.43 -2.65 21.40
CA LEU A 140 -3.28 -3.46 21.79
C LEU A 140 -2.49 -2.78 22.91
N THR A 141 -2.19 -3.53 23.96
CA THR A 141 -1.21 -3.16 24.98
C THR A 141 0.18 -3.02 24.37
N ARG A 142 1.08 -2.33 25.08
CA ARG A 142 2.49 -2.21 24.65
C ARG A 142 3.17 -3.57 24.48
N ALA A 143 2.82 -4.54 25.33
CA ALA A 143 3.38 -5.89 25.28
C ALA A 143 2.90 -6.63 24.02
N GLU A 144 1.60 -6.59 23.71
CA GLU A 144 1.06 -7.24 22.51
C GLU A 144 1.59 -6.60 21.23
N ARG A 145 1.71 -5.27 21.16
CA ARG A 145 2.35 -4.59 20.01
C ARG A 145 3.78 -5.05 19.80
N LYS A 146 4.53 -5.25 20.88
CA LYS A 146 5.91 -5.76 20.81
C LYS A 146 5.92 -7.19 20.33
N ALA A 147 5.03 -8.05 20.86
CA ALA A 147 4.90 -9.44 20.46
C ALA A 147 4.54 -9.57 18.96
N VAL A 148 3.51 -8.87 18.49
CA VAL A 148 3.09 -8.87 17.08
C VAL A 148 4.25 -8.48 16.16
N LYS A 149 5.00 -7.42 16.50
CA LYS A 149 6.16 -7.01 15.70
C LYS A 149 7.27 -8.06 15.69
N GLN A 150 7.57 -8.69 16.83
CA GLN A 150 8.57 -9.75 16.91
C GLN A 150 8.16 -10.97 16.07
N LEU A 151 6.90 -11.37 16.14
CA LEU A 151 6.35 -12.45 15.31
C LEU A 151 6.39 -12.10 13.83
N TYR A 152 6.04 -10.86 13.47
CA TYR A 152 6.09 -10.40 12.09
C TYR A 152 7.52 -10.43 11.54
N PHE A 153 8.52 -9.97 12.30
CA PHE A 153 9.91 -10.03 11.86
C PHE A 153 10.40 -11.47 11.67
N LYS A 154 10.04 -12.39 12.58
CA LYS A 154 10.37 -13.81 12.43
C LYS A 154 9.73 -14.43 11.18
N TYR A 155 8.44 -14.16 10.97
CA TYR A 155 7.74 -14.59 9.75
C TYR A 155 8.39 -14.01 8.49
N ARG A 156 8.74 -12.73 8.50
CA ARG A 156 9.42 -12.07 7.38
C ARG A 156 10.75 -12.76 7.06
N GLU A 157 11.56 -13.06 8.07
CA GLU A 157 12.83 -13.75 7.88
C GLU A 157 12.63 -15.16 7.29
N SER A 158 11.64 -15.91 7.77
CA SER A 158 11.34 -17.25 7.25
C SER A 158 10.96 -17.22 5.76
N VAL A 159 10.13 -16.26 5.35
CA VAL A 159 9.78 -16.03 3.93
C VAL A 159 11.00 -15.64 3.08
N ILE A 160 11.88 -14.77 3.58
CA ILE A 160 13.08 -14.33 2.85
C ILE A 160 14.05 -15.50 2.64
N LEU A 161 14.15 -16.39 3.62
CA LEU A 161 14.98 -17.60 3.55
C LEU A 161 14.33 -18.74 2.74
N ALA A 162 13.14 -18.49 2.17
CA ALA A 162 12.34 -19.47 1.44
C ALA A 162 11.95 -20.72 2.26
N ASP A 163 11.81 -20.56 3.59
CA ASP A 163 11.37 -21.56 4.55
C ASP A 163 10.16 -21.02 5.31
N GLU A 164 9.06 -20.78 4.58
CA GLU A 164 7.88 -20.08 5.10
C GLU A 164 7.23 -20.83 6.29
N ASP A 165 7.48 -20.34 7.50
CA ASP A 165 6.82 -20.80 8.72
C ASP A 165 5.61 -19.92 9.08
N SER A 166 4.42 -20.43 8.76
CA SER A 166 3.14 -19.78 9.07
C SER A 166 2.78 -19.74 10.57
N THR A 167 3.52 -20.44 11.44
CA THR A 167 3.26 -20.44 12.90
C THR A 167 3.27 -19.04 13.48
N CYS A 168 4.20 -18.19 13.04
CA CYS A 168 4.28 -16.80 13.45
C CYS A 168 3.05 -15.99 13.01
N LEU A 169 2.54 -16.21 11.79
CA LEU A 169 1.31 -15.56 11.33
C LEU A 169 0.09 -16.04 12.11
N ASN A 170 -0.01 -17.33 12.42
CA ASN A 170 -1.12 -17.88 13.21
C ASN A 170 -1.16 -17.25 14.62
N GLN A 171 -0.02 -17.08 15.27
CA GLN A 171 0.05 -16.40 16.56
C GLN A 171 -0.33 -14.92 16.48
N ILE A 172 0.00 -14.24 15.38
CA ILE A 172 -0.46 -12.87 15.13
C ILE A 172 -1.99 -12.85 14.95
N GLU A 173 -2.55 -13.80 14.21
CA GLU A 173 -3.99 -13.97 14.00
C GLU A 173 -4.72 -14.13 15.35
N ASP A 174 -4.21 -14.97 16.25
CA ASP A 174 -4.79 -15.20 17.57
C ASP A 174 -4.85 -13.92 18.41
N ILE A 175 -3.77 -13.15 18.45
CA ILE A 175 -3.71 -11.86 19.18
C ILE A 175 -4.78 -10.90 18.64
N PHE A 176 -4.92 -10.80 17.32
CA PHE A 176 -5.90 -9.90 16.72
C PHE A 176 -7.34 -10.42 16.84
N ASN A 177 -7.56 -11.73 16.86
CA ASN A 177 -8.87 -12.35 17.05
C ASN A 177 -9.46 -12.01 18.42
N GLU A 178 -8.66 -12.03 19.48
CA GLU A 178 -9.12 -11.67 20.83
C GLU A 178 -9.62 -10.23 20.90
N ILE A 179 -8.95 -9.31 20.19
CA ILE A 179 -9.39 -7.91 20.08
C ILE A 179 -10.65 -7.80 19.23
N TYR A 180 -10.71 -8.51 18.11
CA TYR A 180 -11.84 -8.48 17.19
C TYR A 180 -13.14 -8.99 17.85
N LYS A 181 -13.06 -10.06 18.66
CA LYS A 181 -14.19 -10.56 19.45
C LYS A 181 -14.64 -9.56 20.52
N SER A 182 -13.69 -8.79 21.06
CA SER A 182 -13.94 -7.88 22.19
C SER A 182 -14.46 -6.51 21.78
N ASN A 183 -14.25 -6.03 20.54
CA ASN A 183 -14.58 -4.64 20.14
C ASN A 183 -14.84 -4.46 18.62
N LYS A 184 -15.66 -3.46 18.27
CA LYS A 184 -16.00 -3.10 16.87
C LYS A 184 -14.95 -2.15 16.22
N THR A 185 -14.89 -2.22 14.88
CA THR A 185 -13.91 -1.64 13.95
C THR A 185 -14.00 -0.11 13.72
N PHE A 186 -12.97 0.52 13.11
CA PHE A 186 -12.89 1.98 12.81
C PHE A 186 -12.55 2.27 11.34
N PRO A 187 -12.97 3.41 10.75
CA PRO A 187 -12.66 3.76 9.36
C PRO A 187 -11.22 4.27 9.15
N LEU A 188 -10.59 3.86 8.05
CA LEU A 188 -9.30 4.37 7.54
C LEU A 188 -9.44 5.81 6.99
N LYS A 189 -8.50 6.75 7.20
CA LYS A 189 -8.60 8.13 6.63
C LYS A 189 -7.42 8.54 5.72
N ARG A 190 -7.74 9.11 4.54
CA ARG A 190 -6.82 9.67 3.51
C ARG A 190 -6.00 10.88 3.97
N LYS A 191 -4.80 11.11 3.39
CA LYS A 191 -4.35 12.48 3.06
C LYS A 191 -4.29 12.68 1.54
N SER A 192 -4.84 13.83 1.10
CA SER A 192 -4.90 14.32 -0.28
C SER A 192 -3.56 14.22 -0.98
#